data_AF-D6A7Q8-F1
#
_entry.id   AF-D6A7Q8-F1
#
_cell.length_a   1.000
_cell.length_b   1.000
_cell.length_c   1.000
_cell.angle_alpha   90.00
_cell.angle_beta   90.00
_cell.angle_gamma   90.00
#
_symmetry.space_group_name_H-M   'P 1'
#
loop_
_entity.id
_entity.type
_entity.pdbx_description
1 polymer ?
#
loop_
_entity_poly.entity_id
_entity_poly.type
_entity_poly.pdbx_seq_one_letter_code
_entity_poly.pdbx_strand_id
1 'polypeptide(L)'
;MFRWRLAPDGYATRRQLRARGLRPGGQEVAAQLERPRRRRGPLVAYLYRVDLAKPVRPMTEAKRAALASANAARRLCPACRRDAGYVIPAALGTCVPCAYPDPPGPEGSTRP
;
A
#
# COMPACT_ATOMS: atom_id res chain seq x y z
N MET A 1 17.99 -14.28 21.08
CA MET A 1 18.32 -14.36 19.63
C MET A 1 18.48 -15.83 19.26
N PHE A 2 17.90 -16.27 18.14
CA PHE A 2 17.92 -17.66 17.68
C PHE A 2 18.69 -17.81 16.37
N ARG A 3 19.31 -18.97 16.17
CA ARG A 3 19.91 -19.36 14.89
C ARG A 3 18.83 -19.73 13.88
N TRP A 4 19.12 -19.53 12.59
CA TRP A 4 18.22 -19.89 11.49
C TRP A 4 17.60 -21.29 11.64
N ARG A 5 16.27 -21.39 11.51
CA ARG A 5 15.45 -22.61 11.70
C ARG A 5 15.43 -23.21 13.13
N LEU A 6 15.98 -22.51 14.13
CA LEU A 6 16.02 -22.97 15.53
C LEU A 6 15.21 -22.06 16.47
N ALA A 7 14.18 -21.41 15.96
CA ALA A 7 13.24 -20.68 16.81
C ALA A 7 12.28 -21.69 17.48
N PRO A 8 12.04 -21.57 18.80
CA PRO A 8 11.03 -22.38 19.47
C PRO A 8 9.63 -22.18 18.88
N ASP A 9 8.76 -23.15 19.12
CA ASP A 9 7.34 -23.03 18.82
C ASP A 9 6.72 -21.85 19.57
N GLY A 10 5.62 -21.32 19.03
CA GLY A 10 4.95 -20.12 19.57
C GLY A 10 5.52 -18.79 19.08
N TYR A 11 6.59 -18.80 18.28
CA TYR A 11 7.12 -17.62 17.60
C TYR A 11 6.79 -17.61 16.11
N ALA A 12 6.48 -16.43 15.59
CA ALA A 12 6.23 -16.24 14.17
C ALA A 12 6.76 -14.89 13.68
N THR A 13 7.24 -14.85 12.45
CA THR A 13 7.53 -13.61 11.73
C THR A 13 6.24 -12.89 11.34
N ARG A 14 6.32 -11.58 11.05
CA ARG A 14 5.15 -10.81 10.54
C ARG A 14 4.48 -11.48 9.35
N ARG A 15 5.26 -12.05 8.42
CA ARG A 15 4.74 -12.75 7.24
C ARG A 15 3.99 -14.03 7.63
N GLN A 16 4.53 -14.83 8.55
CA GLN A 16 3.87 -16.04 9.05
C GLN A 16 2.58 -15.72 9.82
N LEU A 17 2.56 -14.67 10.64
CA LEU A 17 1.34 -14.20 11.28
C LEU A 17 0.29 -13.80 10.24
N ARG A 18 0.68 -13.03 9.22
CA ARG A 18 -0.26 -12.57 8.18
C ARG A 18 -0.86 -13.74 7.39
N ALA A 19 -0.08 -14.77 7.09
CA ALA A 19 -0.57 -15.99 6.44
C ALA A 19 -1.63 -16.73 7.29
N ARG A 20 -1.59 -16.56 8.61
CA ARG A 20 -2.58 -17.10 9.57
C ARG A 20 -3.73 -16.12 9.87
N GLY A 21 -3.85 -15.00 9.16
CA GLY A 21 -4.85 -13.98 9.44
C GLY A 21 -4.60 -13.19 10.73
N LEU A 22 -3.37 -13.22 11.26
CA LEU A 22 -2.97 -12.58 12.50
C LEU A 22 -2.07 -11.36 12.24
N ARG A 23 -2.01 -10.48 13.23
CA ARG A 23 -1.08 -9.34 13.33
C ARG A 23 -0.39 -9.35 14.70
N PRO A 24 0.80 -8.73 14.85
CA PRO A 24 1.52 -8.68 16.14
C PRO A 24 0.72 -8.14 17.32
N GLY A 25 -0.38 -7.40 17.08
CA GLY A 25 -1.27 -6.97 18.16
C GLY A 25 -0.77 -5.77 18.97
N GLY A 26 0.37 -5.17 18.59
CA GLY A 26 1.01 -4.05 19.30
C GLY A 26 2.16 -4.47 20.21
N GLN A 27 2.48 -5.77 20.27
CA GLN A 27 3.63 -6.26 21.02
C GLN A 27 4.96 -5.79 20.39
N GLU A 28 5.98 -5.64 21.23
CA GLU A 28 7.36 -5.41 20.79
C GLU A 28 7.97 -6.68 20.16
N VAL A 29 9.17 -6.55 19.60
CA VAL A 29 9.90 -7.70 19.04
C VAL A 29 10.32 -8.62 20.17
N ALA A 30 9.76 -9.84 20.21
CA ALA A 30 10.02 -10.79 21.28
C ALA A 30 11.36 -11.51 21.11
N ALA A 31 11.78 -11.76 19.86
CA ALA A 31 13.09 -12.33 19.56
C ALA A 31 13.54 -11.99 18.14
N GLN A 32 14.81 -12.27 17.84
CA GLN A 32 15.40 -12.12 16.52
C GLN A 32 15.97 -13.45 16.06
N LEU A 33 15.78 -13.76 14.78
CA LEU A 33 16.33 -14.92 14.09
C LEU A 33 17.39 -14.45 13.11
N GLU A 34 18.59 -15.03 13.18
CA GLU A 34 19.67 -14.65 12.26
C GLU A 34 20.11 -15.80 11.36
N ARG A 35 20.25 -15.46 10.07
CA ARG A 35 20.88 -16.32 9.06
C ARG A 35 22.19 -15.69 8.61
N PRO A 36 23.36 -16.26 8.95
CA PRO A 36 24.65 -15.75 8.51
C PRO A 36 24.78 -15.84 6.98
N ARG A 37 25.52 -14.90 6.40
CA ARG A 37 25.83 -14.86 4.96
C ARG A 37 27.32 -14.59 4.77
N ARG A 38 27.94 -15.26 3.79
CA ARG A 38 29.40 -15.25 3.59
C ARG A 38 29.98 -13.89 3.17
N ARG A 39 29.21 -13.05 2.47
CA ARG A 39 29.70 -11.77 1.86
C ARG A 39 28.81 -10.55 2.17
N ARG A 40 27.81 -10.69 3.04
CA ARG A 40 26.84 -9.64 3.40
C ARG A 40 26.48 -9.79 4.87
N GLY A 41 25.97 -8.73 5.50
CA GLY A 41 25.43 -8.82 6.86
C GLY A 41 24.37 -9.92 7.00
N PRO A 42 24.16 -10.47 8.22
CA PRO A 42 23.18 -11.53 8.44
C PRO A 42 21.78 -11.10 8.01
N LEU A 43 20.96 -12.06 7.58
CA LEU A 43 19.52 -11.80 7.45
C LEU A 43 18.89 -11.92 8.82
N VAL A 44 18.28 -10.84 9.27
CA VAL A 44 17.56 -10.78 10.55
C VAL A 44 16.06 -10.90 10.27
N ALA A 45 15.37 -11.79 10.98
CA ALA A 45 13.93 -11.85 11.00
C ALA A 45 13.42 -11.61 12.43
N TYR A 46 12.52 -10.65 12.58
CA TYR A 46 11.88 -10.35 13.85
C TYR A 46 10.75 -11.33 14.14
N LEU A 47 10.78 -11.89 15.34
CA LEU A 47 9.83 -12.86 15.84
C LEU A 47 8.90 -12.21 16.85
N TYR A 48 7.64 -12.63 16.76
CA TYR A 48 6.54 -12.20 17.59
C TYR A 48 5.89 -13.43 18.19
N ARG A 49 5.37 -13.28 19.40
CA ARG A 49 4.60 -14.31 20.07
C ARG A 49 3.24 -14.49 19.40
N VAL A 50 2.92 -15.73 19.04
CA VAL A 50 1.66 -16.10 18.37
C VAL A 50 0.47 -15.97 19.31
N ASP A 51 0.64 -16.29 20.59
CA ASP A 51 -0.40 -16.21 21.62
C ASP A 51 -0.82 -14.78 21.94
N LEU A 52 0.08 -13.80 21.76
CA LEU A 52 -0.22 -12.37 21.89
C LEU A 52 -0.70 -11.74 20.58
N ALA A 53 -0.71 -12.51 19.49
CA ALA A 53 -1.14 -12.01 18.20
C ALA A 53 -2.66 -11.81 18.20
N LYS A 54 -3.10 -10.80 17.45
CA LYS A 54 -4.53 -10.47 17.32
C LYS A 54 -4.97 -10.75 15.89
N PRO A 55 -6.25 -11.05 15.64
CA PRO A 55 -6.77 -11.08 14.28
C PRO A 55 -6.45 -9.79 13.53
N VAL A 56 -6.15 -9.93 12.23
CA VAL A 56 -6.04 -8.78 11.33
C VAL A 56 -7.38 -8.04 11.36
N ARG A 57 -7.32 -6.71 11.47
CA ARG A 57 -8.53 -5.88 11.46
C ARG A 57 -9.20 -6.06 10.09
N PRO A 58 -10.47 -6.50 10.04
CA PRO A 58 -11.15 -6.67 8.77
C PRO A 58 -11.33 -5.32 8.07
N MET A 59 -11.49 -5.41 6.76
CA MET A 59 -11.91 -4.28 5.96
C MET A 59 -13.39 -4.02 6.22
N THR A 60 -13.71 -2.88 6.81
CA THR A 60 -15.09 -2.46 7.07
C THR A 60 -15.64 -1.68 5.89
N GLU A 61 -16.95 -1.61 5.78
CA GLU A 61 -17.63 -0.83 4.75
C GLU A 61 -17.26 0.65 4.81
N ALA A 62 -17.24 1.24 6.01
CA ALA A 62 -16.80 2.62 6.21
C ALA A 62 -15.38 2.88 5.66
N LYS A 63 -14.45 1.91 5.83
CA LYS A 63 -13.11 2.02 5.24
C LYS A 63 -13.13 1.90 3.72
N ARG A 64 -14.01 1.07 3.16
CA ARG A 64 -14.17 0.95 1.69
C ARG A 64 -14.67 2.26 1.12
N ALA A 65 -15.71 2.83 1.73
CA ALA A 65 -16.25 4.13 1.36
C ALA A 65 -15.17 5.23 1.45
N ALA A 66 -14.42 5.30 2.54
CA ALA A 66 -13.35 6.28 2.70
C ALA A 66 -12.27 6.17 1.61
N LEU A 67 -11.86 4.94 1.24
CA LEU A 67 -10.90 4.73 0.14
C LEU A 67 -11.49 5.12 -1.21
N ALA A 68 -12.76 4.82 -1.46
CA ALA A 68 -13.44 5.22 -2.69
C ALA A 68 -13.52 6.74 -2.81
N SER A 69 -13.92 7.44 -1.74
CA SER A 69 -13.94 8.91 -1.68
C SER A 69 -12.55 9.52 -1.89
N ALA A 70 -11.52 8.96 -1.24
CA ALA A 70 -10.14 9.42 -1.41
C ALA A 70 -9.63 9.22 -2.86
N ASN A 71 -9.96 8.08 -3.48
CA ASN A 71 -9.62 7.84 -4.88
C ASN A 71 -10.38 8.76 -5.82
N ALA A 72 -11.67 9.01 -5.59
CA ALA A 72 -12.47 9.94 -6.39
C ALA A 72 -11.88 11.36 -6.33
N ALA A 73 -11.51 11.84 -5.14
CA ALA A 73 -10.87 13.14 -4.97
C ALA A 73 -9.55 13.27 -5.73
N ARG A 74 -8.74 12.20 -5.78
CA ARG A 74 -7.47 12.17 -6.55
C ARG A 74 -7.65 12.10 -8.06
N ARG A 75 -8.83 11.76 -8.54
CA ARG A 75 -9.16 11.65 -9.98
C ARG A 75 -9.89 12.88 -10.50
N LEU A 76 -10.49 13.68 -9.62
CA LEU A 76 -11.19 14.90 -9.97
C LEU A 76 -10.19 16.00 -10.32
N CYS A 77 -10.24 16.48 -11.56
CA CYS A 77 -9.37 17.57 -12.00
C CYS A 77 -9.84 18.91 -11.41
N PRO A 78 -8.97 19.68 -10.73
CA PRO A 78 -9.36 20.98 -10.19
C PRO A 78 -9.67 22.03 -11.27
N ALA A 79 -9.10 21.90 -12.47
CA ALA A 79 -9.31 22.85 -13.57
C ALA A 79 -10.65 22.65 -14.30
N CYS A 80 -10.96 21.43 -14.73
CA CYS A 80 -12.18 21.14 -15.50
C CYS A 80 -13.30 20.50 -14.67
N ARG A 81 -13.04 20.15 -13.41
CA ARG A 81 -14.00 19.52 -12.46
C ARG A 81 -14.59 18.19 -12.95
N ARG A 82 -13.90 17.50 -13.86
CA ARG A 82 -14.29 16.16 -14.36
C ARG A 82 -13.44 15.09 -13.69
N ASP A 83 -14.02 13.91 -13.51
CA ASP A 83 -13.26 12.70 -13.17
C ASP A 83 -12.40 12.31 -14.38
N ALA A 84 -11.08 12.35 -14.22
CA ALA A 84 -10.13 12.07 -15.29
C ALA A 84 -10.07 10.58 -15.69
N GLY A 85 -10.67 9.68 -14.90
CA GLY A 85 -10.54 8.24 -15.12
C GLY A 85 -9.34 7.61 -14.40
N TYR A 86 -8.32 8.39 -14.06
CA TYR A 86 -7.06 7.98 -13.43
C TYR A 86 -6.62 8.95 -12.33
N VAL A 87 -5.71 8.51 -11.46
CA VAL A 87 -5.11 9.37 -10.42
C VAL A 87 -4.26 10.45 -11.08
N ILE A 88 -4.61 11.71 -10.85
CA ILE A 88 -3.91 12.85 -11.43
C ILE A 88 -2.47 12.90 -10.89
N PRO A 89 -1.45 12.97 -11.78
CA PRO A 89 -0.07 13.10 -11.35
C PRO A 89 0.17 14.38 -10.54
N ALA A 90 0.81 14.26 -9.38
CA ALA A 90 1.11 15.40 -8.52
C ALA A 90 1.95 16.49 -9.23
N ALA A 91 2.83 16.08 -10.15
CA ALA A 91 3.66 16.99 -10.94
C ALA A 91 2.85 17.88 -11.91
N LEU A 92 1.71 17.40 -12.41
CA LEU A 92 0.84 18.17 -13.31
C LEU A 92 -0.20 18.99 -12.54
N GLY A 93 -0.62 18.53 -11.36
CA GLY A 93 -1.67 19.15 -10.55
C GLY A 93 -3.07 19.16 -11.19
N THR A 94 -3.18 18.79 -12.46
CA THR A 94 -4.39 18.76 -13.28
C THR A 94 -4.36 17.52 -14.18
N CYS A 95 -5.51 17.16 -14.76
CA CYS A 95 -5.54 16.06 -15.71
C CYS A 95 -4.71 16.38 -16.97
N VAL A 96 -4.21 15.33 -17.64
CA VAL A 96 -3.38 15.43 -18.85
C VAL A 96 -4.01 16.33 -19.92
N PRO A 97 -5.32 16.24 -20.25
CA PRO A 97 -5.94 17.15 -21.23
C PRO A 97 -5.94 18.62 -20.81
N CYS A 98 -5.91 18.92 -19.51
CA CYS A 98 -5.81 20.30 -19.02
C CYS A 98 -4.36 20.79 -18.99
N ALA A 99 -3.41 19.91 -18.69
CA ALA A 99 -1.98 20.25 -18.68
C ALA A 99 -1.41 20.44 -20.10
N TYR A 100 -1.93 19.66 -21.05
CA TYR A 100 -1.57 19.68 -22.46
C TYR A 100 -2.86 19.73 -23.29
N PRO A 101 -3.53 20.88 -23.37
CA PRO A 101 -4.67 21.02 -24.24
C PRO A 101 -4.19 20.82 -25.69
N ASP A 102 -4.89 19.98 -26.45
CA ASP A 102 -4.69 19.96 -27.89
C ASP A 102 -4.95 21.38 -28.43
N PRO A 103 -4.11 21.90 -29.33
CA PRO A 103 -4.44 23.14 -30.02
C PRO A 103 -5.82 22.94 -30.67
N PRO A 104 -6.68 23.97 -30.69
CA PRO A 104 -7.91 23.87 -31.47
C PRO A 104 -7.50 23.46 -32.87
N GLY A 105 -7.91 22.25 -33.29
CA GLY A 105 -7.79 21.83 -34.68
C GLY A 105 -8.40 22.93 -35.54
N PRO A 106 -7.92 23.14 -36.78
CA PRO A 106 -8.44 24.21 -37.62
C PRO A 106 -9.96 24.05 -37.69
N GLU A 107 -10.69 25.06 -37.19
CA GLU A 107 -12.14 25.14 -37.30
C GLU A 107 -12.49 25.00 -38.79
N GLY A 108 -13.03 23.84 -39.16
CA GLY A 108 -13.09 23.45 -40.57
C GLY A 108 -14.17 22.43 -40.87
N SER A 109 -15.44 22.80 -40.65
CA SER A 109 -16.45 22.89 -41.72
C SER A 109 -17.87 22.95 -41.13
N THR A 110 -18.33 24.15 -40.81
CA THR A 110 -19.74 24.45 -41.13
C THR A 110 -19.72 24.90 -42.59
N ARG A 111 -20.22 24.06 -43.49
CA ARG A 111 -20.73 24.51 -44.79
C ARG A 111 -22.21 24.10 -44.86
N PRO A 112 -23.06 24.97 -45.43
CA PRO A 112 -24.52 24.79 -45.46
C PRO A 112 -24.94 23.56 -46.27
#